data_AF-A0A9P0M845-F1
#
_entry.id   AF-A0A9P0M845-F1
#
_cell.length_a   1.000
_cell.length_b   1.000
_cell.length_c   1.000
_cell.angle_alpha   90.00
_cell.angle_beta   90.00
_cell.angle_gamma   90.00
#
_symmetry.space_group_name_H-M   'P 1'
#
loop_
_entity.id
_entity.type
_entity.pdbx_description
1 polymer ?
#
loop_
_entity_poly.entity_id
_entity_poly.type
_entity_poly.pdbx_seq_one_letter_code
_entity_poly.pdbx_strand_id
1 'polypeptide(L)'
;MSFSRGCAALLDLMQIPHSPCYSDTGYHSETDVEQELSVKDVMARYETLYHQHRPRALEALDALPELRHATQLKSKILFSVVVLAFRTCRTLRDSRLQSALRQLQLDPHSPAVSSLRKEMLRCLGATGDACPFQEAEAQVVGLVCDTLREYRCLEGCDQLRRYAGQAARVAWAMVCAVPPYELDTDFATPAKLQLEKHQRHHSSDRTCETVRAFVWPGISCQNRCVFKAIVVTDASGT
;
A
#
# COMPACT_ATOMS: atom_id res chain seq x y z
N MET A 1 -25.44 -72.22 -10.25
CA MET A 1 -25.64 -70.84 -9.75
C MET A 1 -25.71 -70.89 -8.23
N SER A 2 -24.88 -70.11 -7.53
CA SER A 2 -25.26 -69.38 -6.31
C SER A 2 -24.08 -68.50 -5.88
N PHE A 3 -24.15 -67.23 -6.28
CA PHE A 3 -23.26 -66.15 -5.86
C PHE A 3 -23.78 -65.59 -4.52
N SER A 4 -23.28 -66.07 -3.37
CA SER A 4 -23.70 -65.50 -2.07
C SER A 4 -22.82 -65.90 -0.89
N ARG A 5 -21.48 -65.82 -1.04
CA ARG A 5 -20.55 -65.96 0.10
C ARG A 5 -19.52 -64.82 0.26
N GLY A 6 -19.58 -63.79 -0.57
CA GLY A 6 -18.61 -62.68 -0.53
C GLY A 6 -18.99 -61.46 0.31
N CYS A 7 -20.27 -61.31 0.70
CA CYS A 7 -20.73 -60.04 1.30
C CYS A 7 -20.48 -59.92 2.81
N ALA A 8 -20.30 -61.02 3.54
CA ALA A 8 -20.13 -60.98 5.00
C ALA A 8 -18.75 -60.42 5.41
N ALA A 9 -17.68 -60.81 4.72
CA ALA A 9 -16.31 -60.34 5.01
C ALA A 9 -16.10 -58.86 4.68
N LEU A 10 -16.90 -58.29 3.78
CA LEU A 10 -16.80 -56.88 3.37
C LEU A 10 -17.54 -55.96 4.36
N LEU A 11 -18.59 -56.45 5.02
CA LEU A 11 -19.33 -55.72 6.05
C LEU A 11 -18.55 -55.60 7.38
N ASP A 12 -17.72 -56.59 7.73
CA ASP A 12 -16.84 -56.51 8.91
C ASP A 12 -15.67 -55.52 8.73
N LEU A 13 -15.22 -55.32 7.49
CA LEU A 13 -14.20 -54.31 7.15
C LEU A 13 -14.74 -52.87 7.10
N MET A 14 -16.06 -52.69 7.18
CA MET A 14 -16.73 -51.38 7.19
C MET A 14 -17.08 -50.87 8.59
N GLN A 15 -16.74 -51.59 9.66
CA GLN A 15 -16.84 -51.07 11.03
C GLN A 15 -15.66 -50.13 11.30
N ILE A 16 -15.84 -48.87 10.93
CA ILE A 16 -14.96 -47.76 11.27
C ILE A 16 -14.91 -47.66 12.81
N PRO A 17 -13.74 -47.61 13.46
CA PRO A 17 -13.66 -47.33 14.89
C PRO A 17 -14.29 -45.96 15.13
N HIS A 18 -15.17 -45.85 16.12
CA HIS A 18 -15.71 -44.56 16.58
C HIS A 18 -14.55 -43.59 16.86
N SER A 19 -14.26 -42.73 15.89
CA SER A 19 -13.45 -41.55 16.09
C SER A 19 -14.28 -40.60 16.96
N PRO A 20 -13.74 -40.06 18.05
CA PRO A 20 -14.44 -39.07 18.84
C PRO A 20 -14.51 -37.78 17.99
N CYS A 21 -15.57 -37.65 17.19
CA CYS A 21 -15.91 -36.39 16.55
C CYS A 21 -16.38 -35.41 17.63
N TYR A 22 -15.42 -34.82 18.34
CA TYR A 22 -15.59 -33.51 18.96
C TYR A 22 -15.36 -32.48 17.85
N SER A 23 -16.38 -32.24 17.05
CA SER A 23 -16.40 -31.09 16.14
C SER A 23 -16.84 -29.86 16.93
N ASP A 24 -15.89 -29.30 17.67
CA ASP A 24 -15.98 -27.96 18.29
C ASP A 24 -14.60 -27.28 18.28
N THR A 25 -14.02 -27.13 17.09
CA THR A 25 -12.77 -26.37 16.90
C THR A 25 -12.97 -25.31 15.84
N GLY A 26 -12.97 -24.06 16.29
CA GLY A 26 -13.20 -22.84 15.52
C GLY A 26 -12.29 -22.72 14.30
N TYR A 27 -12.87 -22.96 13.13
CA TYR A 27 -12.22 -22.82 11.82
C TYR A 27 -12.31 -21.38 11.27
N HIS A 28 -12.06 -20.39 12.13
CA HIS A 28 -12.16 -18.97 11.77
C HIS A 28 -10.95 -18.11 12.16
N SER A 29 -9.87 -18.66 12.71
CA SER A 29 -8.84 -17.81 13.34
C SER A 29 -7.52 -17.67 12.59
N GLU A 30 -7.13 -18.61 11.72
CA GLU A 30 -5.79 -18.54 11.11
C GLU A 30 -5.69 -17.47 10.01
N THR A 31 -6.66 -17.42 9.10
CA THR A 31 -6.70 -16.42 8.02
C THR A 31 -6.87 -14.99 8.53
N ASP A 32 -7.64 -14.79 9.59
CA ASP A 32 -7.87 -13.47 10.18
C ASP A 32 -6.61 -12.96 10.89
N VAL A 33 -5.89 -13.85 11.59
CA VAL A 33 -4.62 -13.53 12.26
C VAL A 33 -3.49 -13.25 11.26
N GLU A 34 -3.36 -14.06 10.20
CA GLU A 34 -2.39 -13.82 9.13
C GLU A 34 -2.66 -12.50 8.39
N GLN A 35 -3.92 -12.20 8.13
CA GLN A 35 -4.33 -10.95 7.49
C GLN A 35 -4.04 -9.74 8.42
N GLU A 36 -4.30 -9.86 9.72
CA GLU A 36 -4.01 -8.80 10.70
C GLU A 36 -2.50 -8.58 10.88
N LEU A 37 -1.69 -9.64 10.86
CA LEU A 37 -0.22 -9.55 10.87
C LEU A 37 0.29 -8.86 9.60
N SER A 38 -0.23 -9.25 8.43
CA SER A 38 0.12 -8.60 7.17
C SER A 38 -0.26 -7.11 7.14
N VAL A 39 -1.39 -6.73 7.75
CA VAL A 39 -1.80 -5.31 7.91
C VAL A 39 -0.78 -4.55 8.75
N LYS A 40 -0.43 -5.08 9.93
CA LYS A 40 0.52 -4.44 10.85
C LYS A 40 1.90 -4.29 10.20
N ASP A 41 2.36 -5.29 9.47
CA ASP A 41 3.64 -5.26 8.77
C ASP A 41 3.68 -4.20 7.67
N VAL A 42 2.61 -4.09 6.87
CA VAL A 42 2.53 -3.09 5.79
C VAL A 42 2.45 -1.67 6.35
N MET A 43 1.71 -1.46 7.45
CA MET A 43 1.66 -0.15 8.13
C MET A 43 3.00 0.21 8.75
N ALA A 44 3.69 -0.73 9.39
CA ALA A 44 5.03 -0.51 9.96
C ALA A 44 6.04 -0.10 8.86
N ARG A 45 5.96 -0.68 7.66
CA ARG A 45 6.77 -0.27 6.51
C ARG A 45 6.46 1.16 6.06
N TYR A 46 5.20 1.58 6.10
CA TYR A 46 4.78 2.95 5.77
C TYR A 46 5.24 3.98 6.80
N GLU A 47 5.15 3.65 8.09
CA GLU A 47 5.71 4.44 9.17
C GLU A 47 7.24 4.57 9.04
N THR A 48 7.91 3.47 8.70
CA THR A 48 9.36 3.45 8.44
C THR A 48 9.73 4.34 7.25
N LEU A 49 8.87 4.41 6.23
CA LEU A 49 9.06 5.33 5.10
C LEU A 49 9.05 6.79 5.56
N TYR A 50 8.12 7.17 6.46
CA TYR A 50 8.03 8.51 7.02
C TYR A 50 9.15 8.84 8.02
N HIS A 51 9.46 7.93 8.96
CA HIS A 51 10.36 8.21 10.07
C HIS A 51 11.84 8.00 9.75
N GLN A 52 12.18 7.13 8.79
CA GLN A 52 13.58 6.78 8.50
C GLN A 52 14.01 7.18 7.08
N HIS A 53 13.19 6.89 6.08
CA HIS A 53 13.60 7.10 4.69
C HIS A 53 13.42 8.55 4.24
N ARG A 54 12.30 9.18 4.60
CA ARG A 54 12.01 10.56 4.27
C ARG A 54 13.05 11.55 4.84
N PRO A 55 13.51 11.47 6.11
CA PRO A 55 14.56 12.36 6.62
C PRO A 55 15.88 12.21 5.88
N ARG A 56 16.31 10.98 5.57
CA ARG A 56 17.53 10.73 4.77
C ARG A 56 17.44 11.33 3.37
N ALA A 57 16.27 11.24 2.74
CA ALA A 57 16.03 11.87 1.45
C ALA A 57 16.03 13.40 1.57
N LEU A 58 15.45 13.95 2.65
CA LEU A 58 15.46 15.39 2.92
C LEU A 58 16.89 15.91 3.10
N GLU A 59 17.73 15.22 3.88
CA GLU A 59 19.14 15.56 4.07
C GLU A 59 19.92 15.59 2.74
N ALA A 60 19.67 14.60 1.86
CA ALA A 60 20.28 14.58 0.54
C ALA A 60 19.81 15.75 -0.34
N LEU A 61 18.53 16.12 -0.28
CA LEU A 61 18.02 17.30 -0.98
C LEU A 61 18.56 18.61 -0.37
N ASP A 62 18.80 18.66 0.94
CA ASP A 62 19.41 19.81 1.61
C ASP A 62 20.87 20.03 1.20
N ALA A 63 21.59 18.94 0.88
CA ALA A 63 22.96 18.98 0.38
C ALA A 63 23.08 19.49 -1.07
N LEU A 64 21.98 19.54 -1.83
CA LEU A 64 21.97 20.05 -3.19
C LEU A 64 21.97 21.60 -3.17
N PRO A 65 22.99 22.26 -3.78
CA PRO A 65 23.12 23.73 -3.73
C PRO A 65 21.89 24.47 -4.25
N GLU A 66 21.29 23.96 -5.33
CA GLU A 66 20.09 24.52 -5.98
C GLU A 66 18.84 24.50 -5.08
N LEU A 67 18.79 23.60 -4.09
CA LEU A 67 17.64 23.38 -3.21
C LEU A 67 17.87 23.84 -1.76
N ARG A 68 19.04 24.41 -1.45
CA ARG A 68 19.46 24.74 -0.08
C ARG A 68 18.41 25.55 0.69
N HIS A 69 17.86 26.59 0.06
CA HIS A 69 16.87 27.48 0.69
C HIS A 69 15.40 27.12 0.39
N ALA A 70 15.16 26.11 -0.47
CA ALA A 70 13.83 25.75 -0.95
C ALA A 70 13.15 24.71 -0.04
N THR A 71 13.02 24.98 1.27
CA THR A 71 12.50 24.03 2.28
C THR A 71 11.11 23.49 1.97
N GLN A 72 10.20 24.37 1.51
CA GLN A 72 8.86 23.97 1.12
C GLN A 72 8.86 23.09 -0.13
N LEU A 73 9.72 23.39 -1.11
CA LEU A 73 9.84 22.60 -2.33
C LEU A 73 10.36 21.19 -2.02
N LYS A 74 11.40 21.07 -1.20
CA LYS A 74 11.93 19.77 -0.76
C LYS A 74 10.85 18.90 -0.11
N SER A 75 10.05 19.50 0.77
CA SER A 75 8.92 18.80 1.40
C SER A 75 7.87 18.35 0.37
N LYS A 76 7.53 19.20 -0.61
CA LYS A 76 6.62 18.86 -1.71
C LYS A 76 7.18 17.76 -2.61
N ILE A 77 8.47 17.76 -2.92
CA ILE A 77 9.13 16.69 -3.69
C ILE A 77 8.94 15.36 -2.98
N LEU A 78 9.30 15.27 -1.69
CA LEU A 78 9.21 14.02 -0.93
C LEU A 78 7.76 13.55 -0.75
N PHE A 79 6.81 14.47 -0.62
CA PHE A 79 5.39 14.16 -0.60
C PHE A 79 4.92 13.61 -1.95
N SER A 80 5.26 14.29 -3.04
CA SER A 80 4.91 13.89 -4.41
C SER A 80 5.44 12.52 -4.78
N VAL A 81 6.67 12.17 -4.36
CA VAL A 81 7.22 10.82 -4.59
C VAL A 81 6.29 9.73 -4.05
N VAL A 82 5.74 9.91 -2.84
CA VAL A 82 4.82 8.93 -2.23
C VAL A 82 3.51 8.87 -3.02
N VAL A 83 2.91 10.02 -3.33
CA VAL A 83 1.65 10.08 -4.11
C VAL A 83 1.82 9.44 -5.49
N LEU A 84 2.91 9.76 -6.18
CA LEU A 84 3.22 9.21 -7.50
C LEU A 84 3.49 7.71 -7.44
N ALA A 85 4.21 7.22 -6.42
CA ALA A 85 4.44 5.79 -6.23
C ALA A 85 3.12 5.01 -6.11
N PHE A 86 2.16 5.50 -5.32
CA PHE A 86 0.85 4.88 -5.21
C PHE A 86 0.07 4.89 -6.53
N ARG A 87 0.10 6.01 -7.26
CA ARG A 87 -0.56 6.11 -8.57
C ARG A 87 0.05 5.16 -9.61
N THR A 88 1.37 5.11 -9.67
CA THR A 88 2.13 4.21 -10.55
C THR A 88 1.86 2.75 -10.20
N CYS A 89 1.98 2.36 -8.93
CA CYS A 89 1.73 0.99 -8.51
C CYS A 89 0.27 0.56 -8.72
N ARG A 90 -0.70 1.45 -8.47
CA ARG A 90 -2.12 1.19 -8.77
C ARG A 90 -2.34 0.93 -10.25
N THR A 91 -1.79 1.78 -11.10
CA THR A 91 -1.88 1.64 -12.57
C THR A 91 -1.22 0.34 -13.04
N LEU A 92 -0.05 0.01 -12.51
CA LEU A 92 0.66 -1.23 -12.83
C LEU A 92 -0.12 -2.47 -12.40
N ARG A 93 -0.66 -2.47 -11.19
CA ARG A 93 -1.52 -3.54 -10.66
C ARG A 93 -2.73 -3.75 -11.56
N ASP A 94 -3.44 -2.67 -11.90
CA ASP A 94 -4.65 -2.75 -12.72
C ASP A 94 -4.33 -3.24 -14.14
N SER A 95 -3.23 -2.78 -14.74
CA SER A 95 -2.73 -3.27 -16.03
C SER A 95 -2.40 -4.77 -15.99
N ARG A 96 -1.70 -5.25 -14.96
CA ARG A 96 -1.36 -6.68 -14.81
C ARG A 96 -2.61 -7.54 -14.63
N LEU A 97 -3.55 -7.12 -13.79
CA LEU A 97 -4.82 -7.82 -13.60
C LEU A 97 -5.61 -7.88 -14.90
N GLN A 98 -5.77 -6.76 -15.60
CA GLN A 98 -6.51 -6.69 -16.85
C GLN A 98 -5.87 -7.55 -17.93
N SER A 99 -4.54 -7.52 -18.04
CA SER A 99 -3.79 -8.36 -19.00
C SER A 99 -3.99 -9.84 -18.74
N ALA A 100 -3.87 -10.28 -17.48
CA ALA A 100 -4.05 -11.69 -17.11
C ALA A 100 -5.50 -12.17 -17.32
N LEU A 101 -6.50 -11.37 -16.96
CA LEU A 101 -7.91 -11.70 -17.23
C LEU A 101 -8.20 -11.79 -18.73
N ARG A 102 -7.63 -10.88 -19.53
CA ARG A 102 -7.76 -10.89 -20.99
C ARG A 102 -7.12 -12.14 -21.61
N GLN A 103 -5.96 -12.58 -21.11
CA GLN A 103 -5.30 -13.81 -21.56
C GLN A 103 -6.15 -15.05 -21.26
N LEU A 104 -6.84 -15.06 -20.12
CA LEU A 104 -7.78 -16.12 -19.73
C LEU A 104 -9.17 -15.99 -20.39
N GLN A 105 -9.40 -14.96 -21.22
CA GLN A 105 -10.69 -14.66 -21.86
C GLN A 105 -11.84 -14.49 -20.84
N LEU A 106 -11.52 -13.98 -19.65
CA LEU A 106 -12.49 -13.75 -18.58
C LEU A 106 -13.04 -12.33 -18.64
N ASP A 107 -14.35 -12.18 -18.43
CA ASP A 107 -14.98 -10.87 -18.25
C ASP A 107 -14.63 -10.30 -16.86
N PRO A 108 -13.94 -9.15 -16.76
CA PRO A 108 -13.59 -8.53 -15.48
C PRO A 108 -14.79 -8.14 -14.62
N HIS A 109 -15.97 -7.98 -15.22
CA HIS A 109 -17.20 -7.60 -14.54
C HIS A 109 -18.02 -8.80 -14.05
N SER A 110 -17.62 -10.02 -14.42
CA SER A 110 -18.30 -11.22 -13.98
C SER A 110 -18.13 -11.45 -12.47
N PRO A 111 -19.21 -11.71 -11.71
CA PRO A 111 -19.11 -11.99 -10.28
C PRO A 111 -18.27 -13.25 -9.99
N ALA A 112 -18.21 -14.20 -10.93
CA ALA A 112 -17.38 -15.40 -10.83
C ALA A 112 -15.87 -15.07 -10.79
N VAL A 113 -15.46 -13.93 -11.36
CA VAL A 113 -14.06 -13.48 -11.43
C VAL A 113 -13.63 -12.72 -10.17
N SER A 114 -14.57 -12.31 -9.32
CA SER A 114 -14.28 -11.54 -8.10
C SER A 114 -13.36 -12.29 -7.13
N SER A 115 -13.62 -13.59 -6.90
CA SER A 115 -12.77 -14.43 -6.05
C SER A 115 -11.39 -14.65 -6.67
N LEU A 116 -11.32 -14.91 -7.98
CA LEU A 116 -10.05 -15.04 -8.71
C LEU A 116 -9.23 -13.75 -8.63
N ARG A 117 -9.85 -12.59 -8.81
CA ARG A 117 -9.19 -11.27 -8.73
C ARG A 117 -8.54 -11.06 -7.36
N LYS A 118 -9.23 -11.42 -6.28
CA LYS A 118 -8.67 -11.35 -4.92
C LYS A 118 -7.44 -12.24 -4.78
N GLU A 119 -7.49 -13.45 -5.34
CA GLU A 119 -6.35 -14.36 -5.28
C GLU A 119 -5.17 -13.88 -6.12
N MET A 120 -5.42 -13.36 -7.32
CA MET A 120 -4.39 -12.73 -8.15
C MET A 120 -3.73 -11.55 -7.43
N LEU A 121 -4.50 -10.74 -6.70
CA LEU A 121 -3.97 -9.65 -5.88
C LEU A 121 -3.05 -10.16 -4.76
N ARG A 122 -3.44 -11.25 -4.06
CA ARG A 122 -2.58 -11.90 -3.05
C ARG A 122 -1.27 -12.40 -3.67
N CYS A 123 -1.33 -13.07 -4.81
CA CYS A 123 -0.14 -13.52 -5.54
C CYS A 123 0.77 -12.34 -5.95
N LEU A 124 0.19 -11.26 -6.47
CA LEU A 124 0.93 -10.05 -6.83
C LEU A 124 1.59 -9.40 -5.61
N GLY A 125 0.91 -9.38 -4.46
CA GLY A 125 1.45 -8.88 -3.21
C GLY A 125 2.61 -9.74 -2.69
N ALA A 126 2.43 -11.07 -2.67
CA ALA A 126 3.44 -12.02 -2.19
C ALA A 126 4.70 -12.05 -3.08
N THR A 127 4.55 -11.78 -4.38
CA THR A 127 5.67 -11.70 -5.32
C THR A 127 6.34 -10.33 -5.34
N GLY A 128 5.94 -9.40 -4.47
CA GLY A 128 6.47 -8.04 -4.40
C GLY A 128 8.00 -8.01 -4.34
N ASP A 129 8.62 -8.80 -3.48
CA ASP A 129 10.09 -8.80 -3.33
C ASP A 129 10.84 -9.35 -4.55
N ALA A 130 10.19 -10.18 -5.37
CA ALA A 130 10.71 -10.69 -6.63
C ALA A 130 10.36 -9.80 -7.84
N CYS A 131 9.46 -8.83 -7.68
CA CYS A 131 9.03 -7.93 -8.74
C CYS A 131 10.07 -6.80 -8.91
N PRO A 132 10.61 -6.59 -10.12
CA PRO A 132 11.54 -5.47 -10.34
C PRO A 132 10.77 -4.15 -10.26
N PHE A 133 10.83 -3.47 -9.12
CA PHE A 133 10.25 -2.13 -8.94
C PHE A 133 11.07 -1.03 -9.62
N GLN A 134 12.13 -1.38 -10.32
CA GLN A 134 12.98 -0.43 -11.05
C GLN A 134 12.17 0.39 -12.06
N GLU A 135 11.19 -0.21 -12.72
CA GLU A 135 10.31 0.51 -13.67
C GLU A 135 9.42 1.53 -12.95
N ALA A 136 8.82 1.13 -11.83
CA ALA A 136 8.00 2.03 -11.02
C ALA A 136 8.84 3.17 -10.41
N GLU A 137 10.04 2.85 -9.91
CA GLU A 137 11.01 3.81 -9.40
C GLU A 137 11.41 4.82 -10.48
N ALA A 138 11.85 4.33 -11.65
CA ALA A 138 12.24 5.17 -12.77
C ALA A 138 11.10 6.08 -13.24
N GLN A 139 9.87 5.55 -13.30
CA GLN A 139 8.71 6.35 -13.65
C GLN A 139 8.41 7.44 -12.63
N VAL A 140 8.46 7.14 -11.32
CA VAL A 140 8.22 8.13 -10.26
C VAL A 140 9.27 9.23 -10.29
N VAL A 141 10.55 8.86 -10.39
CA VAL A 141 11.66 9.83 -10.48
C VAL A 141 11.55 10.66 -11.75
N GLY A 142 11.24 10.03 -12.88
CA GLY A 142 11.02 10.71 -14.16
C GLY A 142 9.92 11.76 -14.07
N LEU A 143 8.77 11.40 -13.51
CA LEU A 143 7.65 12.34 -13.32
C LEU A 143 8.02 13.54 -12.43
N VAL A 144 8.82 13.33 -11.38
CA VAL A 144 9.31 14.42 -10.52
C VAL A 144 10.25 15.33 -11.31
N CYS A 145 11.22 14.77 -12.05
CA CYS A 145 12.17 15.55 -12.84
C CYS A 145 11.49 16.30 -13.99
N ASP A 146 10.52 15.66 -14.66
CA ASP A 146 9.73 16.25 -15.73
C ASP A 146 8.86 17.41 -15.26
N THR A 147 8.43 17.39 -14.00
CA THR A 147 7.66 18.47 -13.38
C THR A 147 8.55 19.62 -12.93
N LEU A 148 9.77 19.32 -12.48
CA LEU A 148 10.74 20.26 -11.92
C LEU A 148 11.97 20.39 -12.82
N ARG A 149 11.74 20.69 -14.11
CA ARG A 149 12.77 20.66 -15.17
C ARG A 149 13.92 21.63 -14.92
N GLU A 150 13.66 22.69 -14.16
CA GLU A 150 14.64 23.68 -13.77
C GLU A 150 15.63 23.17 -12.70
N TYR A 151 15.30 22.07 -11.99
CA TYR A 151 16.13 21.45 -10.96
C TYR A 151 16.77 20.15 -11.46
N ARG A 152 17.67 20.26 -12.44
CA ARG A 152 18.34 19.07 -13.03
C ARG A 152 19.22 18.32 -12.04
N CYS A 153 19.60 18.94 -10.91
CA CYS A 153 20.26 18.25 -9.81
C CYS A 153 19.48 17.03 -9.26
N LEU A 154 18.16 16.98 -9.45
CA LEU A 154 17.32 15.86 -9.01
C LEU A 154 17.63 14.56 -9.77
N GLU A 155 18.02 14.63 -11.04
CA GLU A 155 18.37 13.46 -11.87
C GLU A 155 19.60 12.72 -11.33
N GLY A 156 20.51 13.45 -10.68
CA GLY A 156 21.72 12.92 -10.05
C GLY A 156 21.54 12.46 -8.60
N CYS A 157 20.35 12.64 -8.01
CA CYS A 157 20.14 12.37 -6.58
C CYS A 157 19.82 10.89 -6.30
N ASP A 158 20.86 10.10 -6.00
CA ASP A 158 20.72 8.68 -5.66
C ASP A 158 19.79 8.41 -4.49
N GLN A 159 19.80 9.29 -3.48
CA GLN A 159 18.97 9.10 -2.30
C GLN A 159 17.50 9.36 -2.60
N LEU A 160 17.17 10.26 -3.54
CA LEU A 160 15.81 10.46 -4.04
C LEU A 160 15.33 9.23 -4.83
N ARG A 161 16.19 8.66 -5.69
CA ARG A 161 15.91 7.40 -6.40
C ARG A 161 15.60 6.26 -5.43
N ARG A 162 16.49 6.04 -4.46
CA ARG A 162 16.28 5.04 -3.39
C ARG A 162 14.98 5.27 -2.62
N TYR A 163 14.67 6.51 -2.31
CA TYR A 163 13.42 6.87 -1.63
C TYR A 163 12.19 6.53 -2.48
N ALA A 164 12.22 6.84 -3.79
CA ALA A 164 11.17 6.45 -4.72
C ALA A 164 11.01 4.93 -4.83
N GLY A 165 12.12 4.17 -4.86
CA GLY A 165 12.08 2.70 -4.86
C GLY A 165 11.46 2.12 -3.58
N GLN A 166 11.79 2.67 -2.41
CA GLN A 166 11.15 2.26 -1.15
C GLN A 166 9.67 2.64 -1.11
N ALA A 167 9.31 3.83 -1.57
CA ALA A 167 7.92 4.25 -1.69
C ALA A 167 7.13 3.32 -2.63
N ALA A 168 7.71 2.93 -3.77
CA ALA A 168 7.09 2.00 -4.72
C ALA A 168 6.87 0.60 -4.12
N ARG A 169 7.82 0.07 -3.35
CA ARG A 169 7.65 -1.22 -2.64
C ARG A 169 6.49 -1.19 -1.66
N VAL A 170 6.45 -0.15 -0.82
CA VAL A 170 5.37 0.03 0.16
C VAL A 170 4.03 0.23 -0.53
N ALA A 171 3.98 1.09 -1.54
CA ALA A 171 2.81 1.33 -2.35
C ALA A 171 2.29 0.04 -3.01
N TRP A 172 3.18 -0.79 -3.57
CA TRP A 172 2.82 -2.06 -4.18
C TRP A 172 2.14 -3.02 -3.21
N ALA A 173 2.76 -3.24 -2.04
CA ALA A 173 2.18 -4.07 -1.00
C ALA A 173 0.79 -3.58 -0.58
N MET A 174 0.64 -2.25 -0.47
CA MET A 174 -0.63 -1.62 -0.11
C MET A 174 -1.72 -1.75 -1.18
N VAL A 175 -1.40 -1.48 -2.45
CA VAL A 175 -2.41 -1.55 -3.53
C VAL A 175 -2.77 -2.98 -3.89
N CYS A 176 -1.89 -3.95 -3.63
CA CYS A 176 -2.14 -5.37 -3.84
C CYS A 176 -2.81 -6.07 -2.64
N ALA A 177 -2.92 -5.39 -1.49
CA ALA A 177 -3.64 -5.91 -0.35
C ALA A 177 -5.11 -6.18 -0.70
N VAL A 178 -5.72 -7.10 0.05
CA VAL A 178 -7.14 -7.45 -0.07
C VAL A 178 -7.78 -7.31 1.30
N PRO A 179 -8.65 -6.32 1.55
CA PRO A 179 -8.96 -5.16 0.69
C PRO A 179 -7.76 -4.23 0.44
N PRO A 180 -7.73 -3.50 -0.68
CA PRO A 180 -6.61 -2.61 -1.00
C PRO A 180 -6.61 -1.38 -0.09
N TYR A 181 -5.40 -0.89 0.22
CA TYR A 181 -5.23 0.40 0.86
C TYR A 181 -5.23 1.52 -0.17
N GLU A 182 -5.79 2.65 0.23
CA GLU A 182 -5.92 3.83 -0.61
C GLU A 182 -5.27 5.03 0.07
N LEU A 183 -4.50 5.76 -0.71
CA LEU A 183 -3.90 7.02 -0.31
C LEU A 183 -4.98 8.10 -0.42
N ASP A 184 -5.10 8.95 0.60
CA ASP A 184 -6.02 10.09 0.56
C ASP A 184 -5.71 10.97 -0.66
N THR A 185 -6.71 11.46 -1.38
CA THR A 185 -6.47 12.26 -2.60
C THR A 185 -6.93 13.70 -2.44
N ASP A 186 -7.55 14.05 -1.32
CA ASP A 186 -7.98 15.41 -1.04
C ASP A 186 -6.90 16.16 -0.27
N PHE A 187 -6.06 16.88 -1.02
CA PHE A 187 -5.00 17.73 -0.47
C PHE A 187 -5.30 19.22 -0.62
N ALA A 188 -6.58 19.59 -0.72
CA ALA A 188 -6.95 20.99 -0.83
C ALA A 188 -6.47 21.78 0.39
N THR A 189 -5.85 22.93 0.15
CA THR A 189 -5.41 23.86 1.19
C THR A 189 -5.83 25.29 0.83
N PRO A 190 -6.32 26.09 1.80
CA PRO A 190 -6.51 25.75 3.20
C PRO A 190 -7.68 24.78 3.44
N ALA A 191 -7.55 23.88 4.40
CA ALA A 191 -8.61 22.95 4.82
C ALA A 191 -8.82 22.99 6.34
N LYS A 192 -10.00 22.61 6.82
CA LYS A 192 -10.24 22.45 8.26
C LYS A 192 -9.59 21.17 8.77
N LEU A 193 -8.92 21.23 9.92
CA LEU A 193 -8.37 20.06 10.59
C LEU A 193 -9.48 19.07 10.97
N GLN A 194 -9.32 17.81 10.54
CA GLN A 194 -10.21 16.72 10.87
C GLN A 194 -9.44 15.73 11.74
N LEU A 195 -9.67 15.72 13.06
CA LEU A 195 -8.88 14.89 13.99
C LEU A 195 -8.95 13.38 13.70
N GLU A 196 -10.03 12.94 13.04
CA GLU A 196 -10.18 11.55 12.61
C GLU A 196 -9.22 11.16 11.47
N LYS A 197 -8.84 12.12 10.63
CA LYS A 197 -7.98 11.89 9.44
C LYS A 197 -6.61 12.53 9.55
N HIS A 198 -6.42 13.50 10.43
CA HIS A 198 -5.23 14.34 10.48
C HIS A 198 -4.52 14.22 11.83
N GLN A 199 -3.19 14.17 11.77
CA GLN A 199 -2.29 14.33 12.89
C GLN A 199 -1.46 15.59 12.66
N ARG A 200 -1.31 16.42 13.69
CA ARG A 200 -0.49 17.63 13.60
C ARG A 200 1.00 17.26 13.54
N HIS A 201 1.72 17.86 12.60
CA HIS A 201 3.18 17.88 12.61
C HIS A 201 3.71 18.60 13.87
N HIS A 202 4.92 18.26 14.31
CA HIS A 202 5.49 18.85 15.52
C HIS A 202 5.72 20.38 15.43
N SER A 203 5.82 20.91 14.21
CA SER A 203 6.00 22.34 13.94
C SER A 203 4.69 23.13 13.83
N SER A 204 3.54 22.49 14.02
CA SER A 204 2.22 23.09 13.89
C SER A 204 1.87 24.03 15.04
N ASP A 205 1.14 25.10 14.75
CA ASP A 205 0.41 25.87 15.76
C ASP A 205 -0.75 25.03 16.29
N ARG A 206 -0.71 24.71 17.59
CA ARG A 206 -1.71 23.88 18.27
C ARG A 206 -3.06 24.56 18.46
N THR A 207 -3.11 25.88 18.38
CA THR A 207 -4.31 26.69 18.59
C THR A 207 -5.11 26.89 17.30
N CYS A 208 -4.44 26.81 16.14
CA CYS A 208 -5.06 26.97 14.84
C CYS A 208 -5.64 25.64 14.32
N GLU A 209 -6.83 25.66 13.69
CA GLU A 209 -7.43 24.49 13.02
C GLU A 209 -7.29 24.52 11.49
N THR A 210 -6.63 25.53 10.93
CA THR A 210 -6.45 25.65 9.48
C THR A 210 -5.22 24.87 9.03
N VAL A 211 -5.44 23.83 8.23
CA VAL A 211 -4.40 23.06 7.54
C VAL A 211 -3.84 23.89 6.40
N ARG A 212 -2.55 24.19 6.47
CA ARG A 212 -1.81 24.95 5.45
C ARG A 212 -1.04 24.06 4.48
N ALA A 213 -0.58 22.91 4.96
CA ALA A 213 0.19 21.97 4.15
C ALA A 213 0.05 20.54 4.66
N PHE A 214 0.09 19.59 3.71
CA PHE A 214 0.24 18.18 3.98
C PHE A 214 1.72 17.80 3.90
N VAL A 215 2.22 17.19 4.98
CA VAL A 215 3.60 16.70 5.10
C VAL A 215 3.68 15.23 4.71
N TRP A 216 2.62 14.49 5.01
CA TRP A 216 2.52 13.07 4.76
C TRP A 216 1.07 12.68 4.44
N PRO A 217 0.83 11.84 3.41
CA PRO A 217 -0.52 11.47 3.06
C PRO A 217 -1.12 10.47 4.05
N GLY A 218 -2.43 10.57 4.27
CA GLY A 218 -3.19 9.59 5.03
C GLY A 218 -3.45 8.32 4.22
N ILE A 219 -3.69 7.21 4.91
CA ILE A 219 -4.09 5.94 4.31
C ILE A 219 -5.47 5.57 4.84
N SER A 220 -6.32 5.11 3.92
CA SER A 220 -7.61 4.51 4.23
C SER A 220 -7.70 3.10 3.70
N CYS A 221 -8.56 2.30 4.31
CA CYS A 221 -8.90 0.97 3.86
C CYS A 221 -10.40 0.77 4.10
N GLN A 222 -11.15 0.38 3.08
CA GLN A 222 -12.62 0.24 3.15
C GLN A 222 -13.31 1.48 3.77
N ASN A 223 -12.92 2.67 3.32
CA ASN A 223 -13.41 3.98 3.83
C ASN A 223 -13.11 4.27 5.31
N ARG A 224 -12.26 3.48 5.96
CA ARG A 224 -11.77 3.76 7.32
C ARG A 224 -10.37 4.31 7.27
N CYS A 225 -10.10 5.38 8.02
CA CYS A 225 -8.74 5.88 8.17
C CYS A 225 -7.92 4.86 8.99
N VAL A 226 -6.83 4.36 8.40
CA VAL A 226 -5.88 3.44 9.06
C VAL A 226 -4.57 4.14 9.40
N PHE A 227 -4.24 5.22 8.67
CA PHE A 227 -3.12 6.09 8.97
C PHE A 227 -3.53 7.54 8.77
N LYS A 228 -3.35 8.39 9.79
CA LYS A 228 -3.72 9.81 9.71
C LYS A 228 -2.70 10.57 8.87
N ALA A 229 -3.18 11.44 7.98
CA ALA A 229 -2.33 12.37 7.25
C ALA A 229 -1.60 13.30 8.24
N ILE A 230 -0.34 13.61 7.98
CA ILE A 230 0.43 14.52 8.84
C ILE A 230 0.37 15.91 8.23
N VAL A 231 -0.14 16.88 8.99
CA VAL A 231 -0.46 18.23 8.51
C VAL A 231 0.21 19.32 9.33
N VAL A 232 0.57 20.42 8.65
CA VAL A 232 0.98 21.66 9.31
C VAL A 232 -0.22 22.58 9.42
N THR A 233 -0.52 23.01 10.64
CA THR A 233 -1.53 24.05 10.91
C THR A 233 -0.85 25.35 11.31
N ASP A 234 -1.40 26.46 10.84
CA ASP A 234 -0.83 27.79 11.03
C ASP A 234 -1.93 28.84 10.89
N ALA A 235 -1.91 29.86 11.75
CA ALA A 235 -2.83 30.97 11.72
C ALA A 235 -2.53 32.00 10.62
N SER A 236 -1.35 31.92 9.97
CA SER A 236 -0.96 32.91 8.96
C SER A 236 -1.73 32.76 7.64
N GLY A 237 -2.88 33.42 7.59
CA GLY A 237 -3.65 33.74 6.39
C GLY A 237 -3.97 35.24 6.36
N THR A 238 -2.94 36.08 6.42
CA THR A 238 -2.89 37.45 5.92
C THR A 238 -1.56 37.64 5.20
#